data_AF-A0AAV2KA48-F1
#
_entry.id   AF-A0AAV2KA48-F1
#
_cell.length_a   1.000
_cell.length_b   1.000
_cell.length_c   1.000
_cell.angle_alpha   90.00
_cell.angle_beta   90.00
_cell.angle_gamma   90.00
#
_symmetry.space_group_name_H-M   'P 1'
#
loop_
_entity.id
_entity.type
_entity.pdbx_description
1 polymer ?
#
loop_
_entity_poly.entity_id
_entity_poly.type
_entity_poly.pdbx_seq_one_letter_code
_entity_poly.pdbx_strand_id
1 'polypeptide(L)'
;MLPVLGVKSLSSYALAYLERLLLLHANLTKGFGIMGPKEFFPLLDFAFMPKNALSSSLQEQLRRLYPRLKVLAFGAKPESTLHTYLPSFLSRATPHCPDDMKRELLCSMTECLRVDAQSLGVWRQLYTKHLPQSSLLLNHLLKSWKTLPPKLRKNLGETIQSFRVTNEEMKGSIESEELQECSHLCQNLEVKMKGRGFPWSKLFMVLLVFVAGFITHDIRSHGSFTDSTTAALCKNSGVTAVSQQVWAKVSVYSKESFSWLEKNTPHYYSECVRVLGPVLDQGLETTKTAALYVSENTTTFILWLRQTTPLVLDWMVEKTPDSVFRALEFLSELLLFLHQNYILPALAHVSELLQRAWAALQHSCSGEVSVSCLQDHAVSFTNSTWKLLQQTTSSITTWAQQLLTPA
;
A
#
# COMPACT_ATOMS: atom_id res chain seq x y z
N MET A 1 4.39 -20.91 38.25
CA MET A 1 3.51 -21.66 37.33
C MET A 1 4.29 -22.59 36.39
N LEU A 2 5.20 -22.08 35.56
CA LEU A 2 5.94 -22.87 34.55
C LEU A 2 6.70 -24.11 35.06
N PRO A 3 7.36 -24.11 36.23
CA PRO A 3 8.00 -25.33 36.75
C PRO A 3 6.97 -26.41 37.15
N VAL A 4 5.77 -26.00 37.56
CA VAL A 4 4.72 -26.87 38.10
C VAL A 4 3.84 -27.45 36.99
N LEU A 5 3.72 -26.76 35.86
CA LEU A 5 2.95 -27.22 34.69
C LEU A 5 3.53 -28.52 34.10
N GLY A 6 4.84 -28.74 34.25
CA GLY A 6 5.53 -29.96 33.86
C GLY A 6 5.33 -31.16 34.81
N VAL A 7 4.71 -30.95 35.98
CA VAL A 7 4.45 -32.01 36.97
C VAL A 7 3.04 -32.54 36.79
N LYS A 8 2.91 -33.79 36.31
CA LYS A 8 1.62 -34.43 35.99
C LYS A 8 0.55 -34.32 37.07
N SER A 9 0.92 -34.48 38.34
CA SER A 9 -0.01 -34.44 39.47
C SER A 9 -0.51 -33.03 39.81
N LEU A 10 0.20 -31.98 39.40
CA LEU A 10 -0.09 -30.59 39.76
C LEU A 10 -0.53 -29.73 38.58
N SER A 11 -0.45 -30.26 37.36
CA SER A 11 -0.74 -29.53 36.12
C SER A 11 -2.20 -29.08 36.02
N SER A 12 -3.15 -29.85 36.54
CA SER A 12 -4.57 -29.48 36.60
C SER A 12 -4.82 -28.25 37.48
N TYR A 13 -4.24 -28.22 38.68
CA TYR A 13 -4.33 -27.08 39.60
C TYR A 13 -3.67 -25.83 39.02
N ALA A 14 -2.51 -26.02 38.37
CA ALA A 14 -1.82 -24.94 37.69
C ALA A 14 -2.72 -24.32 36.60
N LEU A 15 -3.29 -25.13 35.72
CA LEU A 15 -4.16 -24.63 34.64
C LEU A 15 -5.44 -23.97 35.17
N ALA A 16 -6.08 -24.55 36.20
CA ALA A 16 -7.26 -23.95 36.83
C ALA A 16 -6.94 -22.57 37.45
N TYR A 17 -5.78 -22.43 38.08
CA TYR A 17 -5.33 -21.14 38.61
C TYR A 17 -5.06 -20.13 37.49
N LEU A 18 -4.41 -20.55 36.40
CA LEU A 18 -4.16 -19.69 35.24
C LEU A 18 -5.46 -19.20 34.60
N GLU A 19 -6.42 -20.10 34.41
CA GLU A 19 -7.73 -19.78 33.87
C GLU A 19 -8.43 -18.74 34.75
N ARG A 20 -8.46 -18.95 36.06
CA ARG A 20 -9.06 -18.01 37.01
C ARG A 20 -8.37 -16.65 36.97
N LEU A 21 -7.04 -16.61 36.92
CA LEU A 21 -6.28 -15.36 36.85
C LEU A 21 -6.57 -14.60 35.55
N LEU A 22 -6.61 -15.30 34.41
CA LEU A 22 -6.99 -14.69 33.15
C LEU A 22 -8.44 -14.17 33.19
N LEU A 23 -9.39 -14.90 33.78
CA LEU A 23 -10.78 -14.47 33.91
C LEU A 23 -10.95 -13.22 34.80
N LEU A 24 -10.19 -13.12 35.89
CA LEU A 24 -10.23 -11.98 36.81
C LEU A 24 -9.72 -10.68 36.17
N HIS A 25 -8.81 -10.77 35.20
CA HIS A 25 -8.24 -9.62 34.53
C HIS A 25 -8.81 -9.43 33.12
N ALA A 26 -9.75 -8.48 32.99
CA ALA A 26 -10.38 -8.16 31.70
C ALA A 26 -9.39 -7.54 30.69
N ASN A 27 -8.48 -6.66 31.14
CA ASN A 27 -7.49 -6.01 30.28
C ASN A 27 -6.09 -6.60 30.47
N LEU A 28 -5.78 -7.64 29.70
CA LEU A 28 -4.50 -8.35 29.75
C LEU A 28 -3.33 -7.54 29.18
N THR A 29 -3.59 -6.53 28.35
CA THR A 29 -2.51 -5.70 27.75
C THR A 29 -1.74 -4.88 28.79
N LYS A 30 -2.36 -4.60 29.95
CA LYS A 30 -1.72 -3.92 31.09
C LYS A 30 -0.70 -4.79 31.83
N GLY A 31 -0.75 -6.10 31.64
CA GLY A 31 0.24 -7.05 32.17
C GLY A 31 1.47 -7.22 31.27
N PHE A 32 1.65 -6.35 30.28
CA PHE A 32 2.81 -6.38 29.40
C PHE A 32 4.12 -6.31 30.21
N GLY A 33 5.10 -7.13 29.82
CA GLY A 33 6.39 -7.27 30.52
C GLY A 33 6.40 -8.33 31.63
N ILE A 34 5.23 -8.84 32.07
CA ILE A 34 5.14 -9.95 33.03
C ILE A 34 5.46 -11.29 32.37
N MET A 35 5.12 -11.43 31.08
CA MET A 35 5.35 -12.65 30.29
C MET A 35 6.15 -12.32 29.04
N GLY A 36 7.46 -12.59 29.07
CA GLY A 36 8.35 -12.42 27.92
C GLY A 36 8.36 -13.66 27.01
N PRO A 37 9.22 -13.67 25.98
CA PRO A 37 9.42 -14.82 25.12
C PRO A 37 9.79 -16.09 25.91
N LYS A 38 10.66 -15.97 26.92
CA LYS A 38 11.16 -17.11 27.70
C LYS A 38 10.05 -17.86 28.44
N GLU A 39 9.04 -17.13 28.92
CA GLU A 39 7.90 -17.68 29.64
C GLU A 39 6.78 -18.11 28.70
N PHE A 40 6.62 -17.41 27.57
CA PHE A 40 5.57 -17.64 26.60
C PHE A 40 5.78 -18.94 25.79
N PHE A 41 6.98 -19.16 25.27
CA PHE A 41 7.23 -20.29 24.36
C PHE A 41 7.09 -21.68 25.01
N PRO A 42 7.48 -21.92 26.26
CA PRO A 42 7.19 -23.19 26.91
C PRO A 42 5.68 -23.47 27.03
N LEU A 43 4.84 -22.44 27.19
CA LEU A 43 3.37 -22.60 27.20
C LEU A 43 2.84 -23.00 25.82
N LEU A 44 3.39 -22.43 24.75
CA LEU A 44 3.11 -22.87 23.39
C LEU A 44 3.50 -24.35 23.20
N ASP A 45 4.70 -24.72 23.64
CA ASP A 45 5.20 -26.10 23.52
C ASP A 45 4.31 -27.08 24.31
N PHE A 46 3.87 -26.72 25.52
CA PHE A 46 2.90 -27.51 26.30
C PHE A 46 1.50 -27.59 25.66
N ALA A 47 1.08 -26.55 24.95
CA ALA A 47 -0.23 -26.54 24.31
C ALA A 47 -0.29 -27.42 23.05
N PHE A 48 0.77 -27.41 22.24
CA PHE A 48 0.71 -27.96 20.88
C PHE A 48 1.67 -29.12 20.60
N MET A 49 2.71 -29.36 21.41
CA MET A 49 3.60 -30.50 21.19
C MET A 49 3.04 -31.80 21.80
N PRO A 50 3.05 -32.92 21.06
CA PRO A 50 2.63 -34.22 21.57
C PRO A 50 3.66 -34.78 22.57
N LYS A 51 3.23 -35.77 23.36
CA LYS A 51 4.08 -36.48 24.35
C LYS A 51 4.68 -35.57 25.44
N ASN A 52 4.02 -34.47 25.78
CA ASN A 52 4.40 -33.67 26.93
C ASN A 52 3.77 -34.18 28.24
N ALA A 53 4.03 -33.49 29.35
CA ALA A 53 3.54 -33.88 30.67
C ALA A 53 2.02 -33.72 30.86
N LEU A 54 1.31 -33.02 29.97
CA LEU A 54 -0.12 -32.76 30.09
C LEU A 54 -0.95 -33.89 29.46
N SER A 55 -2.09 -34.22 30.09
CA SER A 55 -3.12 -35.06 29.45
C SER A 55 -3.75 -34.32 28.26
N SER A 56 -4.36 -35.06 27.34
CA SER A 56 -5.06 -34.48 26.17
C SER A 56 -6.11 -33.44 26.56
N SER A 57 -6.89 -33.70 27.61
CA SER A 57 -7.89 -32.77 28.15
C SER A 57 -7.28 -31.45 28.64
N LEU A 58 -6.16 -31.52 29.35
CA LEU A 58 -5.47 -30.34 29.88
C LEU A 58 -4.76 -29.55 28.78
N GLN A 59 -4.22 -30.22 27.76
CA GLN A 59 -3.69 -29.55 26.57
C GLN A 59 -4.80 -28.76 25.85
N GLU A 60 -5.99 -29.34 25.71
CA GLU A 60 -7.11 -28.68 25.06
C GLU A 60 -7.60 -27.47 25.86
N GLN A 61 -7.63 -27.57 27.18
CA GLN A 61 -7.89 -26.42 28.06
C GLN A 61 -6.83 -25.32 27.88
N LEU A 62 -5.54 -25.67 27.85
CA LEU A 62 -4.47 -24.69 27.61
C LEU A 62 -4.57 -24.05 26.22
N ARG A 63 -4.96 -24.80 25.18
CA ARG A 63 -5.22 -24.25 23.83
C ARG A 63 -6.35 -23.22 23.82
N ARG A 64 -7.39 -23.41 24.64
CA ARG A 64 -8.48 -22.42 24.80
C ARG A 64 -8.01 -21.14 25.48
N LEU A 65 -7.08 -21.24 26.44
CA LEU A 65 -6.50 -20.08 27.13
C LEU A 65 -5.41 -19.37 26.30
N TYR A 66 -4.79 -20.08 25.36
CA TYR A 66 -3.64 -19.60 24.60
C TYR A 66 -3.84 -18.27 23.85
N PRO A 67 -4.99 -17.99 23.19
CA PRO A 67 -5.22 -16.67 22.59
C PRO A 67 -5.12 -15.52 23.59
N ARG A 68 -5.59 -15.72 24.83
CA ARG A 68 -5.50 -14.71 25.90
C ARG A 68 -4.05 -14.56 26.39
N LEU A 69 -3.30 -15.66 26.45
CA LEU A 69 -1.87 -15.65 26.76
C LEU A 69 -1.06 -14.89 25.70
N LYS A 70 -1.40 -15.01 24.42
CA LYS A 70 -0.81 -14.20 23.34
C LYS A 70 -1.01 -12.70 23.55
N VAL A 71 -2.24 -12.28 23.90
CA VAL A 71 -2.53 -10.87 24.18
C VAL A 71 -1.72 -10.36 25.38
N LEU A 72 -1.57 -11.17 26.43
CA LEU A 72 -0.74 -10.84 27.58
C LEU A 72 0.74 -10.70 27.22
N ALA A 73 1.28 -11.63 26.42
CA ALA A 73 2.68 -11.63 26.01
C ALA A 73 3.01 -10.48 25.04
N PHE A 74 2.16 -10.23 24.04
CA PHE A 74 2.40 -9.18 23.03
C PHE A 74 2.16 -7.77 23.60
N GLY A 75 1.28 -7.65 24.59
CA GLY A 75 1.02 -6.43 25.34
C GLY A 75 0.26 -5.36 24.58
N ALA A 76 0.37 -4.12 25.07
CA ALA A 76 -0.36 -2.97 24.55
C ALA A 76 0.22 -2.39 23.24
N LYS A 77 1.48 -2.71 22.91
CA LYS A 77 2.19 -2.18 21.72
C LYS A 77 2.84 -3.32 20.92
N PRO A 78 2.05 -4.21 20.29
CA PRO A 78 2.58 -5.32 19.49
C PRO A 78 3.41 -4.86 18.28
N GLU A 79 3.17 -3.65 17.78
CA GLU A 79 3.86 -3.06 16.62
C GLU A 79 5.36 -2.84 16.85
N SER A 80 5.82 -2.80 18.10
CA SER A 80 7.23 -2.53 18.45
C SER A 80 7.88 -3.69 19.23
N THR A 81 7.22 -4.84 19.34
CA THR A 81 7.68 -5.94 20.21
C THR A 81 7.70 -7.29 19.49
N LEU A 82 6.84 -7.50 18.49
CA LEU A 82 6.69 -8.80 17.86
C LEU A 82 7.96 -9.30 17.14
N HIS A 83 8.82 -8.40 16.67
CA HIS A 83 10.11 -8.77 16.09
C HIS A 83 11.02 -9.54 17.07
N THR A 84 10.84 -9.39 18.39
CA THR A 84 11.63 -10.14 19.40
C THR A 84 11.13 -11.57 19.58
N TYR A 85 9.88 -11.86 19.21
CA TYR A 85 9.28 -13.20 19.29
C TYR A 85 9.53 -14.01 18.01
N LEU A 86 9.64 -13.33 16.86
CA LEU A 86 9.84 -13.96 15.55
C LEU A 86 11.00 -14.98 15.53
N PRO A 87 12.20 -14.72 16.07
CA PRO A 87 13.30 -15.70 16.05
C PRO A 87 12.93 -17.02 16.72
N SER A 88 12.20 -16.96 17.84
CA SER A 88 11.80 -18.13 18.62
C SER A 88 10.63 -18.89 18.00
N PHE A 89 9.76 -18.22 17.25
CA PHE A 89 8.77 -18.88 16.39
C PHE A 89 9.45 -19.59 15.22
N LEU A 90 10.38 -18.90 14.55
CA LEU A 90 11.10 -19.43 13.39
C LEU A 90 11.92 -20.66 13.77
N SER A 91 12.67 -20.63 14.88
CA SER A 91 13.47 -21.76 15.35
C SER A 91 12.65 -23.01 15.68
N ARG A 92 11.37 -22.84 16.05
CA ARG A 92 10.45 -23.93 16.42
C ARG A 92 9.70 -24.52 15.22
N ALA A 93 9.67 -23.83 14.09
CA ALA A 93 8.95 -24.24 12.89
C ALA A 93 9.70 -25.35 12.12
N THR A 94 9.94 -26.49 12.77
CA THR A 94 10.65 -27.61 12.15
C THR A 94 9.75 -28.39 11.17
N PRO A 95 10.32 -29.10 10.18
CA PRO A 95 9.54 -29.90 9.24
C PRO A 95 8.72 -31.02 9.90
N HIS A 96 9.22 -31.56 11.02
CA HIS A 96 8.63 -32.66 11.79
C HIS A 96 7.60 -32.20 12.84
N CYS A 97 7.26 -30.91 12.84
CA CYS A 97 6.29 -30.32 13.72
C CYS A 97 4.88 -30.88 13.45
N PRO A 98 4.07 -31.20 14.49
CA PRO A 98 2.66 -31.53 14.33
C PRO A 98 1.89 -30.45 13.57
N ASP A 99 0.87 -30.83 12.80
CA ASP A 99 0.13 -29.91 11.94
C ASP A 99 -0.52 -28.74 12.69
N ASP A 100 -1.05 -28.99 13.89
CA ASP A 100 -1.66 -27.95 14.74
C ASP A 100 -0.63 -26.91 15.19
N MET A 101 0.53 -27.37 15.67
CA MET A 101 1.65 -26.52 16.06
C MET A 101 2.19 -25.75 14.85
N LYS A 102 2.36 -26.43 13.71
CA LYS A 102 2.87 -25.82 12.47
C LYS A 102 1.94 -24.70 12.00
N ARG A 103 0.63 -24.94 12.04
CA ARG A 103 -0.40 -23.93 11.73
C ARG A 103 -0.29 -22.74 12.67
N GLU A 104 -0.22 -22.95 13.98
CA GLU A 104 -0.13 -21.87 14.96
C GLU A 104 1.14 -21.04 14.81
N LEU A 105 2.29 -21.70 14.59
CA LEU A 105 3.58 -21.04 14.33
C LEU A 105 3.52 -20.17 13.07
N LEU A 106 3.00 -20.71 11.95
CA LEU A 106 2.90 -19.97 10.69
C LEU A 106 1.93 -18.78 10.78
N CYS A 107 0.80 -18.96 11.47
CA CYS A 107 -0.15 -17.88 11.76
C CYS A 107 0.49 -16.79 12.62
N SER A 108 1.19 -17.16 13.70
CA SER A 108 1.87 -16.22 14.60
C SER A 108 3.04 -15.49 13.92
N MET A 109 3.83 -16.16 13.08
CA MET A 109 4.87 -15.51 12.29
C MET A 109 4.27 -14.53 11.28
N THR A 110 3.18 -14.91 10.59
CA THR A 110 2.47 -14.02 9.67
C THR A 110 1.90 -12.79 10.40
N GLU A 111 1.41 -12.97 11.63
CA GLU A 111 0.98 -11.88 12.50
C GLU A 111 2.13 -10.93 12.86
N CYS A 112 3.31 -11.46 13.21
CA CYS A 112 4.52 -10.67 13.45
C CYS A 112 4.87 -9.80 12.23
N LEU A 113 4.89 -10.40 11.04
CA LEU A 113 5.20 -9.68 9.79
C LEU A 113 4.14 -8.62 9.45
N ARG A 114 2.87 -8.88 9.80
CA ARG A 114 1.76 -7.96 9.53
C ARG A 114 1.77 -6.73 10.43
N VAL A 115 2.03 -6.93 11.71
CA VAL A 115 1.82 -5.91 12.75
C VAL A 115 3.10 -5.12 13.02
N ASP A 116 4.26 -5.78 13.01
CA ASP A 116 5.56 -5.13 13.28
C ASP A 116 6.43 -5.14 12.03
N ALA A 117 6.72 -3.94 11.51
CA ALA A 117 7.53 -3.76 10.30
C ALA A 117 8.99 -4.21 10.48
N GLN A 118 9.53 -4.18 11.72
CA GLN A 118 10.89 -4.61 12.03
C GLN A 118 11.04 -6.14 11.92
N SER A 119 9.93 -6.89 12.05
CA SER A 119 9.92 -8.35 11.90
C SER A 119 10.45 -8.81 10.54
N LEU A 120 10.16 -8.07 9.45
CA LEU A 120 10.73 -8.37 8.12
C LEU A 120 12.26 -8.18 8.11
N GLY A 121 12.76 -7.16 8.81
CA GLY A 121 14.20 -6.93 8.98
C GLY A 121 14.89 -8.06 9.74
N VAL A 122 14.32 -8.49 10.85
CA VAL A 122 14.82 -9.63 11.64
C VAL A 122 14.79 -10.93 10.82
N TRP A 123 13.71 -11.16 10.07
CA TRP A 123 13.63 -12.33 9.20
C TRP A 123 14.75 -12.34 8.16
N ARG A 124 15.07 -11.19 7.55
CA ARG A 124 16.20 -11.06 6.61
C ARG A 124 17.53 -11.49 7.21
N GLN A 125 17.81 -11.09 8.45
CA GLN A 125 19.04 -11.44 9.14
C GLN A 125 19.13 -12.93 9.51
N LEU A 126 17.98 -13.57 9.74
CA LEU A 126 17.89 -14.97 10.17
C LEU A 126 17.74 -15.96 9.01
N TYR A 127 17.50 -15.47 7.80
CA TYR A 127 17.13 -16.27 6.65
C TYR A 127 18.13 -17.40 6.34
N THR A 128 19.41 -17.06 6.22
CA THR A 128 20.49 -18.01 5.89
C THR A 128 20.67 -19.11 6.94
N LYS A 129 20.35 -18.80 8.22
CA LYS A 129 20.44 -19.76 9.34
C LYS A 129 19.21 -20.65 9.46
N HIS A 130 18.10 -20.26 8.85
CA HIS A 130 16.80 -20.90 9.01
C HIS A 130 16.11 -21.12 7.66
N LEU A 131 16.84 -21.65 6.67
CA LEU A 131 16.31 -21.92 5.33
C LEU A 131 15.11 -22.89 5.35
N PRO A 132 15.16 -24.06 6.04
CA PRO A 132 14.01 -24.98 6.07
C PRO A 132 12.77 -24.36 6.70
N GLN A 133 12.94 -23.53 7.73
CA GLN A 133 11.81 -22.88 8.41
C GLN A 133 11.26 -21.70 7.59
N SER A 134 12.15 -21.01 6.88
CA SER A 134 11.78 -19.93 5.96
C SER A 134 11.03 -20.46 4.74
N SER A 135 11.37 -21.64 4.21
CA SER A 135 10.63 -22.26 3.09
C SER A 135 9.17 -22.54 3.49
N LEU A 136 8.94 -23.06 4.70
CA LEU A 136 7.60 -23.26 5.25
C LEU A 136 6.80 -21.95 5.35
N LEU A 137 7.43 -20.88 5.84
CA LEU A 137 6.80 -19.57 5.94
C LEU A 137 6.50 -18.95 4.57
N LEU A 138 7.44 -19.02 3.64
CA LEU A 138 7.27 -18.54 2.26
C LEU A 138 6.13 -19.28 1.55
N ASN A 139 6.06 -20.60 1.70
CA ASN A 139 4.97 -21.40 1.14
C ASN A 139 3.61 -21.04 1.76
N HIS A 140 3.56 -20.80 3.08
CA HIS A 140 2.35 -20.32 3.74
C HIS A 140 1.91 -18.95 3.22
N LEU A 141 2.83 -17.99 3.09
CA LEU A 141 2.54 -16.67 2.53
C LEU A 141 2.09 -16.74 1.06
N LEU A 142 2.67 -17.66 0.27
CA LEU A 142 2.26 -17.90 -1.11
C LEU A 142 0.83 -18.43 -1.21
N LYS A 143 0.45 -19.38 -0.34
CA LYS A 143 -0.92 -19.93 -0.27
C LYS A 143 -1.91 -18.88 0.21
N SER A 144 -1.54 -18.10 1.23
CA SER A 144 -2.38 -17.06 1.84
C SER A 144 -2.32 -15.71 1.11
N TRP A 145 -1.67 -15.62 -0.05
CA TRP A 145 -1.38 -14.33 -0.73
C TRP A 145 -2.59 -13.40 -0.86
N LYS A 146 -3.75 -13.95 -1.23
CA LYS A 146 -5.00 -13.18 -1.44
C LYS A 146 -5.62 -12.62 -0.16
N THR A 147 -5.30 -13.19 1.00
CA THR A 147 -5.82 -12.74 2.31
C THR A 147 -4.85 -11.79 3.02
N LEU A 148 -3.58 -11.72 2.59
CA LEU A 148 -2.59 -10.82 3.19
C LEU A 148 -2.95 -9.33 2.96
N PRO A 149 -2.71 -8.43 3.92
CA PRO A 149 -2.95 -7.00 3.75
C PRO A 149 -2.07 -6.39 2.64
N PRO A 150 -2.56 -5.37 1.89
CA PRO A 150 -1.81 -4.76 0.79
C PRO A 150 -0.49 -4.13 1.25
N LYS A 151 -0.45 -3.52 2.44
CA LYS A 151 0.77 -2.97 3.05
C LYS A 151 1.84 -4.04 3.24
N LEU A 152 1.45 -5.22 3.76
CA LEU A 152 2.35 -6.35 3.93
C LEU A 152 2.84 -6.89 2.58
N ARG A 153 1.95 -7.02 1.57
CA ARG A 153 2.35 -7.47 0.22
C ARG A 153 3.42 -6.57 -0.40
N LYS A 154 3.29 -5.24 -0.22
CA LYS A 154 4.27 -4.26 -0.70
C LYS A 154 5.62 -4.44 0.01
N ASN A 155 5.63 -4.45 1.34
CA ASN A 155 6.86 -4.58 2.13
C ASN A 155 7.55 -5.95 1.96
N LEU A 156 6.75 -7.00 1.71
CA LEU A 156 7.28 -8.33 1.42
C LEU A 156 8.05 -8.34 0.10
N GLY A 157 7.68 -7.51 -0.89
CA GLY A 157 8.38 -7.43 -2.17
C GLY A 157 9.88 -7.14 -2.04
N GLU A 158 10.24 -6.17 -1.20
CA GLU A 158 11.64 -5.84 -0.89
C GLU A 158 12.36 -6.99 -0.20
N THR A 159 11.65 -7.73 0.67
CA THR A 159 12.21 -8.86 1.41
C THR A 159 12.45 -10.07 0.50
N ILE A 160 11.52 -10.38 -0.39
CA ILE A 160 11.68 -11.46 -1.39
C ILE A 160 12.80 -11.13 -2.36
N GLN A 161 12.93 -9.87 -2.78
CA GLN A 161 14.03 -9.44 -3.61
C GLN A 161 15.38 -9.63 -2.91
N SER A 162 15.46 -9.29 -1.61
CA SER A 162 16.64 -9.55 -0.78
C SER A 162 16.97 -11.04 -0.72
N PHE A 163 15.98 -11.91 -0.44
CA PHE A 163 16.17 -13.35 -0.40
C PHE A 163 16.66 -13.93 -1.72
N ARG A 164 16.15 -13.43 -2.85
CA ARG A 164 16.58 -13.88 -4.16
C ARG A 164 18.06 -13.60 -4.40
N VAL A 165 18.52 -12.38 -4.08
CA VAL A 165 19.95 -12.02 -4.21
C VAL A 165 20.79 -12.93 -3.32
N THR A 166 20.40 -13.12 -2.06
CA THR A 166 21.11 -14.02 -1.13
C THR A 166 21.11 -15.47 -1.64
N ASN A 167 20.01 -15.95 -2.24
CA ASN A 167 19.95 -17.31 -2.78
C ASN A 167 20.86 -17.51 -3.99
N GLU A 168 20.94 -16.54 -4.90
CA GLU A 168 21.86 -16.60 -6.04
C GLU A 168 23.33 -16.55 -5.58
N GLU A 169 23.66 -15.73 -4.59
CA GLU A 169 25.00 -15.70 -3.99
C GLU A 169 25.35 -17.03 -3.31
N MET A 170 24.43 -17.60 -2.54
CA MET A 170 24.65 -18.88 -1.85
C MET A 170 24.74 -20.05 -2.82
N LYS A 171 24.07 -20.00 -3.97
CA LYS A 171 24.09 -21.07 -4.99
C LYS A 171 25.50 -21.37 -5.51
N GLY A 172 26.40 -20.37 -5.51
CA GLY A 172 27.81 -20.57 -5.87
C GLY A 172 28.67 -21.24 -4.78
N SER A 173 28.14 -21.40 -3.55
CA SER A 173 28.89 -21.86 -2.38
C SER A 173 28.32 -23.10 -1.69
N ILE A 174 26.99 -23.28 -1.70
CA ILE A 174 26.27 -24.34 -1.01
C ILE A 174 25.10 -24.79 -1.90
N GLU A 175 25.18 -25.98 -2.47
CA GLU A 175 24.02 -26.64 -3.09
C GLU A 175 23.26 -27.41 -2.02
N SER A 176 22.15 -26.84 -1.52
CA SER A 176 21.19 -27.54 -0.65
C SER A 176 19.81 -27.58 -1.30
N GLU A 177 19.09 -28.68 -1.10
CA GLU A 177 17.71 -28.85 -1.54
C GLU A 177 16.79 -27.76 -0.94
N GLU A 178 17.06 -27.35 0.30
CA GLU A 178 16.30 -26.32 1.00
C GLU A 178 16.50 -24.92 0.38
N LEU A 179 17.71 -24.65 -0.12
CA LEU A 179 18.01 -23.42 -0.85
C LEU A 179 17.26 -23.38 -2.20
N GLN A 180 17.18 -24.51 -2.90
CA GLN A 180 16.42 -24.62 -4.15
C GLN A 180 14.91 -24.41 -3.91
N GLU A 181 14.35 -25.03 -2.86
CA GLU A 181 12.95 -24.84 -2.48
C GLU A 181 12.65 -23.36 -2.18
N CYS A 182 13.51 -22.73 -1.38
CA CYS A 182 13.43 -21.31 -1.06
C CYS A 182 13.49 -20.41 -2.30
N SER A 183 14.41 -20.69 -3.22
CA SER A 183 14.56 -19.93 -4.47
C SER A 183 13.30 -20.04 -5.34
N HIS A 184 12.79 -21.26 -5.52
CA HIS A 184 11.55 -21.51 -6.26
C HIS A 184 10.33 -20.81 -5.63
N LEU A 185 10.20 -20.83 -4.30
CA LEU A 185 9.13 -20.13 -3.58
C LEU A 185 9.22 -18.60 -3.75
N CYS A 186 10.44 -18.04 -3.73
CA CYS A 186 10.66 -16.62 -3.97
C CYS A 186 10.25 -16.20 -5.39
N GLN A 187 10.61 -16.99 -6.41
CA GLN A 187 10.20 -16.75 -7.80
C GLN A 187 8.68 -16.77 -7.95
N ASN A 188 8.00 -17.75 -7.37
CA ASN A 188 6.55 -17.86 -7.42
C ASN A 188 5.84 -16.68 -6.73
N LEU A 189 6.37 -16.23 -5.58
CA LEU A 189 5.87 -15.04 -4.90
C LEU A 189 6.07 -13.78 -5.74
N GLU A 190 7.22 -13.63 -6.39
CA GLU A 190 7.50 -12.50 -7.26
C GLU A 190 6.57 -12.45 -8.47
N VAL A 191 6.28 -13.60 -9.09
CA VAL A 191 5.27 -13.69 -10.16
C VAL A 191 3.90 -13.26 -9.64
N LYS A 192 3.50 -13.68 -8.42
CA LYS A 192 2.24 -13.22 -7.80
C LYS A 192 2.23 -11.73 -7.45
N MET A 193 3.38 -11.13 -7.14
CA MET A 193 3.51 -9.70 -6.86
C MET A 193 3.44 -8.87 -8.15
N LYS A 194 4.12 -9.33 -9.22
CA LYS A 194 4.13 -8.70 -10.54
C LYS A 194 2.87 -8.95 -11.34
N GLY A 195 2.13 -10.01 -10.99
CA GLY A 195 0.81 -10.34 -11.51
C GLY A 195 -0.22 -9.28 -11.14
N ARG A 196 -0.12 -8.09 -11.73
CA ARG A 196 -1.31 -7.34 -12.12
C ARG A 196 -2.09 -8.32 -12.99
N GLY A 197 -3.27 -8.73 -12.53
CA GLY A 197 -4.07 -9.75 -13.21
C GLY A 197 -4.12 -9.48 -14.72
N PHE A 198 -4.11 -10.56 -15.51
CA PHE A 198 -4.19 -10.45 -16.98
C PHE A 198 -5.26 -9.40 -17.33
N PRO A 199 -4.95 -8.39 -18.18
CA PRO A 199 -5.75 -7.18 -18.29
C PRO A 199 -7.01 -7.44 -19.13
N TRP A 200 -7.87 -8.34 -18.65
CA TRP A 200 -9.13 -8.74 -19.26
C TRP A 200 -10.01 -7.54 -19.61
N SER A 201 -10.01 -6.50 -18.77
CA SER A 201 -10.74 -5.26 -19.06
C SER A 201 -10.17 -4.51 -20.26
N LYS A 202 -8.83 -4.45 -20.40
CA LYS A 202 -8.21 -3.81 -21.57
C LYS A 202 -8.42 -4.64 -22.84
N LEU A 203 -8.30 -5.97 -22.74
CA LEU A 203 -8.57 -6.87 -23.87
C LEU A 203 -10.03 -6.75 -24.34
N PHE A 204 -10.97 -6.72 -23.40
CA PHE A 204 -12.39 -6.54 -23.68
C PHE A 204 -12.67 -5.17 -24.32
N MET A 205 -12.04 -4.09 -23.83
CA MET A 205 -12.16 -2.77 -24.45
C MET A 205 -11.59 -2.74 -25.87
N VAL A 206 -10.43 -3.35 -26.11
CA VAL A 206 -9.85 -3.48 -27.45
C VAL A 206 -10.80 -4.26 -28.35
N LEU A 207 -11.34 -5.39 -27.89
CA LEU A 207 -12.33 -6.19 -28.64
C LEU A 207 -13.58 -5.36 -28.99
N LEU A 208 -14.12 -4.59 -28.04
CA LEU A 208 -15.27 -3.72 -28.30
C LEU A 208 -14.95 -2.64 -29.34
N VAL A 209 -13.76 -2.03 -29.30
CA VAL A 209 -13.32 -1.04 -30.30
C VAL A 209 -13.22 -1.69 -31.68
N PHE A 210 -12.68 -2.91 -31.78
CA PHE A 210 -12.63 -3.66 -33.05
C PHE A 210 -14.02 -3.98 -33.58
N VAL A 211 -14.94 -4.45 -32.73
CA VAL A 211 -16.33 -4.75 -33.11
C VAL A 211 -17.04 -3.47 -33.57
N ALA A 212 -16.95 -2.38 -32.82
CA ALA A 212 -17.54 -1.10 -33.19
C ALA A 212 -16.94 -0.54 -34.49
N GLY A 213 -15.63 -0.65 -34.67
CA GLY A 213 -14.93 -0.27 -35.89
C GLY A 213 -15.39 -1.09 -37.10
N PHE A 214 -15.53 -2.41 -36.95
CA PHE A 214 -16.03 -3.31 -37.98
C PHE A 214 -17.47 -2.94 -38.39
N ILE A 215 -18.36 -2.75 -37.42
CA ILE A 215 -19.75 -2.33 -37.68
C ILE A 215 -19.79 -0.98 -38.41
N THR A 216 -18.99 -0.01 -37.96
CA THR A 216 -18.94 1.33 -38.57
C THR A 216 -18.39 1.28 -40.00
N HIS A 217 -17.37 0.45 -40.25
CA HIS A 217 -16.81 0.26 -41.59
C HIS A 217 -17.81 -0.44 -42.52
N ASP A 218 -18.50 -1.47 -42.04
CA ASP A 218 -19.52 -2.23 -42.79
C ASP A 218 -20.73 -1.38 -43.17
N ILE A 219 -21.21 -0.51 -42.26
CA ILE A 219 -22.28 0.45 -42.56
C ILE A 219 -21.80 1.47 -43.58
N ARG A 220 -20.56 1.95 -43.47
CA ARG A 220 -20.00 2.96 -44.38
C ARG A 220 -19.75 2.39 -45.78
N SER A 221 -19.37 1.12 -45.91
CA SER A 221 -19.14 0.47 -47.19
C SER A 221 -20.44 0.13 -47.92
N HIS A 222 -21.51 -0.21 -47.20
CA HIS A 222 -22.82 -0.55 -47.77
C HIS A 222 -23.80 0.64 -47.83
N GLY A 223 -23.43 1.80 -47.28
CA GLY A 223 -24.19 3.06 -47.36
C GLY A 223 -25.38 3.16 -46.42
N SER A 224 -25.92 2.05 -45.91
CA SER A 224 -27.00 2.04 -44.92
C SER A 224 -26.84 0.89 -43.91
N PHE A 225 -27.45 1.03 -42.73
CA PHE A 225 -27.46 -0.05 -41.74
C PHE A 225 -28.29 -1.24 -42.22
N THR A 226 -29.39 -1.01 -42.94
CA THR A 226 -30.30 -2.08 -43.37
C THR A 226 -29.70 -2.99 -44.44
N ASP A 227 -28.75 -2.47 -45.22
CA ASP A 227 -28.10 -3.17 -46.33
C ASP A 227 -26.74 -3.78 -45.92
N SER A 228 -26.35 -3.61 -44.66
CA SER A 228 -25.06 -4.05 -44.13
C SER A 228 -25.08 -5.54 -43.74
N THR A 229 -23.93 -6.21 -43.85
CA THR A 229 -23.78 -7.62 -43.46
C THR A 229 -24.03 -7.83 -41.96
N THR A 230 -23.69 -6.83 -41.14
CA THR A 230 -23.97 -6.78 -39.71
C THR A 230 -25.47 -6.84 -39.41
N ALA A 231 -26.30 -6.11 -40.15
CA ALA A 231 -27.75 -6.11 -39.93
C ALA A 231 -28.40 -7.43 -40.37
N ALA A 232 -27.93 -8.03 -41.46
CA ALA A 232 -28.35 -9.36 -41.89
C ALA A 232 -28.01 -10.42 -40.81
N LEU A 233 -26.80 -10.38 -40.25
CA LEU A 233 -26.37 -11.27 -39.16
C LEU A 233 -27.22 -11.07 -37.91
N CYS A 234 -27.45 -9.81 -37.50
CA CYS A 234 -28.25 -9.46 -36.33
C CYS A 234 -29.74 -9.85 -36.47
N LYS A 235 -30.27 -9.84 -37.69
CA LYS A 235 -31.64 -10.30 -38.00
C LYS A 235 -31.73 -11.83 -37.96
N ASN A 236 -30.74 -12.53 -38.53
CA ASN A 236 -30.69 -13.99 -38.56
C ASN A 236 -30.43 -14.60 -37.18
N SER A 237 -29.67 -13.93 -36.32
CA SER A 237 -29.37 -14.38 -34.95
C SER A 237 -30.45 -13.99 -33.91
N GLY A 238 -31.53 -13.31 -34.30
CA GLY A 238 -32.60 -12.88 -33.37
C GLY A 238 -32.19 -11.77 -32.38
N VAL A 239 -30.96 -11.27 -32.45
CA VAL A 239 -30.40 -10.24 -31.57
C VAL A 239 -31.18 -8.92 -31.68
N THR A 240 -31.72 -8.62 -32.86
CA THR A 240 -32.57 -7.43 -33.08
C THR A 240 -33.83 -7.42 -32.22
N ALA A 241 -34.54 -8.55 -32.11
CA ALA A 241 -35.75 -8.67 -31.30
C ALA A 241 -35.45 -8.55 -29.79
N VAL A 242 -34.37 -9.19 -29.34
CA VAL A 242 -33.91 -9.09 -27.94
C VAL A 242 -33.46 -7.66 -27.62
N SER A 243 -32.71 -7.02 -28.53
CA SER A 243 -32.26 -5.63 -28.39
C SER A 243 -33.44 -4.66 -28.30
N GLN A 244 -34.45 -4.80 -29.16
CA GLN A 244 -35.67 -3.99 -29.10
C GLN A 244 -36.45 -4.18 -27.80
N GLN A 245 -36.57 -5.42 -27.32
CA GLN A 245 -37.23 -5.72 -26.05
C GLN A 245 -36.48 -5.13 -24.85
N VAL A 246 -35.14 -5.21 -24.85
CA VAL A 246 -34.29 -4.60 -23.82
C VAL A 246 -34.38 -3.08 -23.89
N TRP A 247 -34.32 -2.48 -25.08
CA TRP A 247 -34.45 -1.04 -25.26
C TRP A 247 -35.80 -0.50 -24.80
N ALA A 248 -36.89 -1.23 -25.09
CA ALA A 248 -38.22 -0.89 -24.59
C ALA A 248 -38.25 -0.87 -23.06
N LYS A 249 -37.72 -1.90 -22.39
CA LYS A 249 -37.64 -1.95 -20.92
C LYS A 249 -36.77 -0.83 -20.36
N VAL A 250 -35.59 -0.61 -20.91
CA VAL A 250 -34.67 0.46 -20.49
C VAL A 250 -35.33 1.83 -20.62
N SER A 251 -36.06 2.07 -21.72
CA SER A 251 -36.75 3.34 -21.94
C SER A 251 -37.85 3.62 -20.90
N VAL A 252 -38.58 2.59 -20.49
CA VAL A 252 -39.64 2.69 -19.46
C VAL A 252 -39.03 2.98 -18.10
N TYR A 253 -38.05 2.17 -17.68
CA TYR A 253 -37.39 2.36 -16.38
C TYR A 253 -36.61 3.67 -16.29
N SER A 254 -36.01 4.12 -17.40
CA SER A 254 -35.34 5.42 -17.47
C SER A 254 -36.33 6.57 -17.24
N LYS A 255 -37.47 6.57 -17.93
CA LYS A 255 -38.52 7.58 -17.74
C LYS A 255 -39.05 7.60 -16.31
N GLU A 256 -39.29 6.43 -15.72
CA GLU A 256 -39.76 6.31 -14.34
C GLU A 256 -38.71 6.81 -13.33
N SER A 257 -37.44 6.50 -13.57
CA SER A 257 -36.33 6.98 -12.75
C SER A 257 -36.16 8.50 -12.82
N PHE A 258 -36.26 9.10 -14.02
CA PHE A 258 -36.19 10.55 -14.18
C PHE A 258 -37.38 11.25 -13.50
N SER A 259 -38.59 10.71 -13.67
CA SER A 259 -39.80 11.23 -13.01
C SER A 259 -39.71 11.16 -11.48
N TRP A 260 -39.19 10.06 -10.95
CA TRP A 260 -38.92 9.91 -9.51
C TRP A 260 -37.85 10.90 -9.03
N LEU A 261 -36.77 11.09 -9.80
CA LEU A 261 -35.69 12.01 -9.47
C LEU A 261 -36.19 13.45 -9.44
N GLU A 262 -36.97 13.87 -10.44
CA GLU A 262 -37.58 15.20 -10.51
C GLU A 262 -38.49 15.46 -9.30
N LYS A 263 -39.27 14.44 -8.89
CA LYS A 263 -40.16 14.54 -7.73
C LYS A 263 -39.41 14.59 -6.39
N ASN A 264 -38.32 13.85 -6.24
CA ASN A 264 -37.64 13.68 -4.95
C ASN A 264 -36.43 14.60 -4.74
N THR A 265 -35.79 15.10 -5.81
CA THR A 265 -34.65 16.02 -5.72
C THR A 265 -34.95 17.27 -4.88
N PRO A 266 -36.11 17.96 -5.03
CA PRO A 266 -36.41 19.15 -4.24
C PRO A 266 -36.49 18.87 -2.75
N HIS A 267 -37.07 17.72 -2.37
CA HIS A 267 -37.23 17.30 -0.98
C HIS A 267 -35.86 17.03 -0.33
N TYR A 268 -35.02 16.19 -0.94
CA TYR A 268 -33.70 15.88 -0.39
C TYR A 268 -32.76 17.09 -0.39
N TYR A 269 -32.84 17.96 -1.41
CA TYR A 269 -32.09 19.20 -1.44
C TYR A 269 -32.48 20.13 -0.27
N SER A 270 -33.78 20.31 -0.04
CA SER A 270 -34.26 21.15 1.06
C SER A 270 -33.83 20.63 2.44
N GLU A 271 -33.84 19.31 2.64
CA GLU A 271 -33.42 18.69 3.89
C GLU A 271 -31.89 18.78 4.10
N CYS A 272 -31.10 18.60 3.04
CA CYS A 272 -29.66 18.83 3.09
C CYS A 272 -29.32 20.28 3.44
N VAL A 273 -29.98 21.26 2.83
CA VAL A 273 -29.79 22.69 3.15
C VAL A 273 -30.18 22.98 4.60
N ARG A 274 -31.28 22.39 5.10
CA ARG A 274 -31.72 22.53 6.50
C ARG A 274 -30.69 22.00 7.51
N VAL A 275 -30.03 20.89 7.21
CA VAL A 275 -29.05 20.25 8.11
C VAL A 275 -27.67 20.88 8.00
N LEU A 276 -27.20 21.17 6.78
CA LEU A 276 -25.84 21.66 6.53
C LEU A 276 -25.71 23.19 6.64
N GLY A 277 -26.77 23.95 6.39
CA GLY A 277 -26.80 25.40 6.52
C GLY A 277 -26.26 25.91 7.86
N PRO A 278 -26.82 25.50 9.02
CA PRO A 278 -26.36 25.99 10.31
C PRO A 278 -24.91 25.59 10.64
N VAL A 279 -24.44 24.44 10.14
CA VAL A 279 -23.05 23.99 10.34
C VAL A 279 -22.08 24.86 9.56
N LEU A 280 -22.44 25.22 8.32
CA LEU A 280 -21.65 26.12 7.48
C LEU A 280 -21.59 27.53 8.05
N ASP A 281 -22.73 28.06 8.51
CA ASP A 281 -22.80 29.39 9.13
C ASP A 281 -21.98 29.44 10.43
N GLN A 282 -22.08 28.42 11.27
CA GLN A 282 -21.28 28.31 12.49
C GLN A 282 -19.78 28.18 12.18
N GLY A 283 -19.42 27.39 11.16
CA GLY A 283 -18.04 27.24 10.71
C GLY A 283 -17.44 28.57 10.20
N LEU A 284 -18.24 29.34 9.47
CA LEU A 284 -17.83 30.66 8.96
C LEU A 284 -17.57 31.65 10.11
N GLU A 285 -18.47 31.73 11.09
CA GLU A 285 -18.31 32.62 12.24
C GLU A 285 -17.14 32.22 13.15
N THR A 286 -16.92 30.91 13.32
CA THR A 286 -15.74 30.39 14.05
C THR A 286 -14.43 30.73 13.32
N THR A 287 -14.44 30.71 11.99
CA THR A 287 -13.28 31.06 11.18
C THR A 287 -12.97 32.55 11.28
N LYS A 288 -13.98 33.43 11.25
CA LYS A 288 -13.81 34.88 11.41
C LYS A 288 -13.23 35.23 12.79
N THR A 289 -13.75 34.63 13.84
CA THR A 289 -13.27 34.85 15.22
C THR A 289 -11.85 34.34 15.44
N ALA A 290 -11.51 33.17 14.89
CA ALA A 290 -10.13 32.67 14.90
C ALA A 290 -9.17 33.58 14.13
N ALA A 291 -9.57 34.13 12.98
CA ALA A 291 -8.75 35.04 12.19
C ALA A 291 -8.44 36.35 12.95
N LEU A 292 -9.44 36.92 13.65
CA LEU A 292 -9.24 38.10 14.50
C LEU A 292 -8.28 37.80 15.65
N TYR A 293 -8.47 36.68 16.34
CA TYR A 293 -7.59 36.25 17.44
C TYR A 293 -6.14 36.03 16.97
N VAL A 294 -5.94 35.39 15.81
CA VAL A 294 -4.61 35.18 15.24
C VAL A 294 -3.96 36.52 14.87
N SER A 295 -4.71 37.47 14.32
CA SER A 295 -4.21 38.79 13.96
C SER A 295 -3.72 39.58 15.19
N GLU A 296 -4.51 39.62 16.26
CA GLU A 296 -4.16 40.29 17.52
C GLU A 296 -2.98 39.60 18.23
N ASN A 297 -2.94 38.28 18.22
CA ASN A 297 -1.85 37.56 18.87
C ASN A 297 -0.53 37.66 18.07
N THR A 298 -0.61 37.76 16.74
CA THR A 298 0.56 37.96 15.87
C THR A 298 1.22 39.32 16.10
N THR A 299 0.44 40.39 16.27
CA THR A 299 0.99 41.72 16.58
C THR A 299 1.67 41.74 17.95
N THR A 300 1.07 41.11 18.96
CA THR A 300 1.65 40.96 20.30
C THR A 300 2.95 40.14 20.26
N PHE A 301 2.97 39.05 19.50
CA PHE A 301 4.15 38.20 19.33
C PHE A 301 5.29 38.91 18.60
N ILE A 302 4.99 39.69 17.55
CA ILE A 302 5.98 40.51 16.82
C ILE A 302 6.61 41.55 17.75
N LEU A 303 5.82 42.22 18.59
CA LEU A 303 6.33 43.19 19.56
C LEU A 303 7.22 42.52 20.62
N TRP A 304 6.79 41.38 21.15
CA TRP A 304 7.59 40.58 22.08
C TRP A 304 8.92 40.12 21.47
N LEU A 305 8.90 39.64 20.22
CA LEU A 305 10.10 39.25 19.48
C LEU A 305 11.05 40.44 19.33
N ARG A 306 10.54 41.58 18.86
CA ARG A 306 11.34 42.79 18.67
C ARG A 306 12.03 43.27 19.95
N GLN A 307 11.39 43.06 21.09
CA GLN A 307 11.92 43.44 22.40
C GLN A 307 12.87 42.39 23.01
N THR A 308 12.65 41.10 22.70
CA THR A 308 13.45 39.98 23.23
C THR A 308 14.71 39.73 22.40
N THR A 309 14.68 39.99 21.09
CA THR A 309 15.84 39.83 20.20
C THR A 309 17.12 40.52 20.69
N PRO A 310 17.13 41.80 21.09
CA PRO A 310 18.36 42.45 21.55
C PRO A 310 18.90 41.84 22.85
N LEU A 311 18.02 41.46 23.78
CA LEU A 311 18.41 40.84 25.06
C LEU A 311 19.04 39.45 24.87
N VAL A 312 18.53 38.67 23.91
CA VAL A 312 19.08 37.36 23.57
C VAL A 312 20.39 37.51 22.79
N LEU A 313 20.52 38.56 21.98
CA LEU A 313 21.75 38.86 21.22
C LEU A 313 22.89 39.23 22.18
N ASP A 314 22.65 40.12 23.14
CA ASP A 314 23.64 40.52 24.15
C ASP A 314 24.01 39.33 25.06
N TRP A 315 23.03 38.53 25.48
CA TRP A 315 23.26 37.32 26.26
C TRP A 315 24.05 36.24 25.49
N MET A 316 23.79 36.07 24.19
CA MET A 316 24.59 35.17 23.36
C MET A 316 26.02 35.67 23.23
N VAL A 317 26.24 36.95 22.90
CA VAL A 317 27.58 37.52 22.74
C VAL A 317 28.44 37.36 24.00
N GLU A 318 27.83 37.41 25.20
CA GLU A 318 28.55 37.23 26.47
C GLU A 318 28.81 35.74 26.84
N LYS A 319 28.02 34.80 26.32
CA LYS A 319 28.06 33.37 26.74
C LYS A 319 28.53 32.39 25.67
N THR A 320 28.61 32.77 24.40
CA THR A 320 29.06 31.85 23.34
C THR A 320 30.58 31.94 23.11
N PRO A 321 31.31 30.81 23.18
CA PRO A 321 32.71 30.77 22.78
C PRO A 321 32.87 30.97 21.27
N ASP A 322 34.00 31.54 20.83
CA ASP A 322 34.34 31.89 19.43
C ASP A 322 34.16 30.75 18.40
N SER A 323 34.10 29.50 18.85
CA SER A 323 33.85 28.33 18.01
C SER A 323 32.42 28.29 17.44
N VAL A 324 31.45 28.84 18.16
CA VAL A 324 30.05 28.89 17.71
C VAL A 324 29.88 29.98 16.65
N PHE A 325 30.53 31.14 16.82
CA PHE A 325 30.58 32.19 15.81
C PHE A 325 31.27 31.71 14.54
N ARG A 326 32.38 30.97 14.66
CA ARG A 326 33.04 30.33 13.51
C ARG A 326 32.16 29.30 12.80
N ALA A 327 31.37 28.52 13.54
CA ALA A 327 30.43 27.57 12.94
C ALA A 327 29.29 28.29 12.21
N LEU A 328 28.81 29.40 12.76
CA LEU A 328 27.77 30.26 12.14
C LEU A 328 28.28 30.99 10.90
N GLU A 329 29.52 31.49 10.91
CA GLU A 329 30.19 32.01 9.72
C GLU A 329 30.31 30.92 8.65
N PHE A 330 30.73 29.72 9.01
CA PHE A 330 30.82 28.60 8.08
C PHE A 330 29.46 28.23 7.48
N LEU A 331 28.40 28.22 8.29
CA LEU A 331 27.03 27.93 7.86
C LEU A 331 26.49 29.04 6.94
N SER A 332 26.80 30.30 7.26
CA SER A 332 26.43 31.46 6.45
C SER A 332 27.17 31.46 5.10
N GLU A 333 28.47 31.17 5.08
CA GLU A 333 29.25 31.02 3.86
C GLU A 333 28.77 29.85 3.01
N LEU A 334 28.43 28.71 3.62
CA LEU A 334 27.87 27.55 2.91
C LEU A 334 26.51 27.90 2.26
N LEU A 335 25.65 28.62 2.98
CA LEU A 335 24.35 29.05 2.46
C LEU A 335 24.49 30.08 1.34
N LEU A 336 25.43 31.03 1.47
CA LEU A 336 25.76 31.99 0.41
C LEU A 336 26.33 31.30 -0.83
N PHE A 337 27.21 30.31 -0.63
CA PHE A 337 27.76 29.48 -1.70
C PHE A 337 26.66 28.68 -2.42
N LEU A 338 25.74 28.06 -1.67
CA LEU A 338 24.61 27.34 -2.24
C LEU A 338 23.67 28.26 -3.03
N HIS A 339 23.37 29.44 -2.47
CA HIS A 339 22.52 30.41 -3.12
C HIS A 339 23.13 30.97 -4.41
N GLN A 340 24.40 31.38 -4.37
CA GLN A 340 25.09 31.99 -5.52
C GLN A 340 25.47 31.00 -6.61
N ASN A 341 25.90 29.77 -6.27
CA ASN A 341 26.41 28.83 -7.26
C ASN A 341 25.40 27.81 -7.75
N TYR A 342 24.29 27.60 -7.04
CA TYR A 342 23.28 26.61 -7.45
C TYR A 342 21.91 27.22 -7.66
N ILE A 343 21.40 27.99 -6.70
CA ILE A 343 20.01 28.49 -6.77
C ILE A 343 19.88 29.60 -7.82
N LEU A 344 20.75 30.62 -7.78
CA LEU A 344 20.75 31.73 -8.74
C LEU A 344 20.95 31.27 -10.19
N PRO A 345 21.96 30.42 -10.50
CA PRO A 345 22.17 29.93 -11.85
C PRO A 345 21.04 29.03 -12.33
N ALA A 346 20.47 28.19 -11.46
CA ALA A 346 19.33 27.36 -11.81
C ALA A 346 18.09 28.21 -12.13
N LEU A 347 17.79 29.24 -11.32
CA LEU A 347 16.70 30.17 -11.58
C LEU A 347 16.92 30.97 -12.86
N ALA A 348 18.15 31.43 -13.12
CA ALA A 348 18.49 32.11 -14.36
C ALA A 348 18.26 31.20 -15.57
N HIS A 349 18.72 29.94 -15.51
CA HIS A 349 18.50 28.97 -16.57
C HIS A 349 17.03 28.63 -16.80
N VAL A 350 16.27 28.44 -15.72
CA VAL A 350 14.82 28.20 -15.81
C VAL A 350 14.10 29.42 -16.40
N SER A 351 14.49 30.63 -16.01
CA SER A 351 13.91 31.87 -16.56
C SER A 351 14.22 32.04 -18.04
N GLU A 352 15.43 31.71 -18.47
CA GLU A 352 15.84 31.78 -19.87
C GLU A 352 15.12 30.72 -20.71
N LEU A 353 14.96 29.50 -20.19
CA LEU A 353 14.15 28.46 -20.83
C LEU A 353 12.68 28.87 -20.95
N LEU A 354 12.10 29.46 -19.90
CA LEU A 354 10.73 29.98 -19.91
C LEU A 354 10.57 31.13 -20.91
N GLN A 355 11.53 32.06 -20.98
CA GLN A 355 11.50 33.14 -21.96
C GLN A 355 11.62 32.63 -23.39
N ARG A 356 12.50 31.66 -23.66
CA ARG A 356 12.60 31.03 -24.99
C ARG A 356 11.34 30.27 -25.35
N ALA A 357 10.77 29.50 -24.42
CA ALA A 357 9.52 28.79 -24.62
C ALA A 357 8.34 29.75 -24.88
N TRP A 358 8.27 30.84 -24.12
CA TRP A 358 7.28 31.89 -24.30
C TRP A 358 7.41 32.60 -25.65
N ALA A 359 8.64 32.97 -26.04
CA ALA A 359 8.90 33.59 -27.34
C ALA A 359 8.55 32.65 -28.51
N ALA A 360 8.86 31.35 -28.40
CA ALA A 360 8.47 30.35 -29.39
C ALA A 360 6.95 30.21 -29.49
N LEU A 361 6.24 30.23 -28.35
CA LEU A 361 4.79 30.18 -28.29
C LEU A 361 4.17 31.44 -28.93
N GLN A 362 4.70 32.62 -28.60
CA GLN A 362 4.23 33.90 -29.12
C GLN A 362 4.48 34.02 -30.63
N HIS A 363 5.63 33.54 -31.13
CA HIS A 363 5.92 33.49 -32.57
C HIS A 363 4.99 32.51 -33.30
N SER A 364 4.68 31.37 -32.69
CA SER A 364 3.73 30.41 -33.24
C SER A 364 2.27 30.91 -33.24
N CYS A 365 1.93 31.84 -32.35
CA CYS A 365 0.61 32.48 -32.27
C CYS A 365 0.56 33.85 -32.96
N SER A 366 1.52 34.16 -33.85
CA SER A 366 1.53 35.40 -34.64
C SER A 366 1.54 36.69 -33.79
N GLY A 367 2.11 36.65 -32.59
CA GLY A 367 2.35 37.82 -31.73
C GLY A 367 1.43 37.95 -30.51
N GLU A 368 0.24 37.33 -30.51
CA GLU A 368 -0.72 37.44 -29.40
C GLU A 368 -1.25 36.06 -28.98
N VAL A 369 -1.02 35.67 -27.72
CA VAL A 369 -1.37 34.34 -27.20
C VAL A 369 -2.86 34.30 -26.84
N SER A 370 -3.70 34.03 -27.83
CA SER A 370 -5.14 33.86 -27.66
C SER A 370 -5.53 32.42 -27.24
N VAL A 371 -6.67 32.27 -26.56
CA VAL A 371 -7.18 30.97 -26.08
C VAL A 371 -7.40 29.98 -27.24
N SER A 372 -7.80 30.48 -28.42
CA SER A 372 -7.94 29.65 -29.62
C SER A 372 -6.60 29.11 -30.13
N CYS A 373 -5.53 29.92 -30.11
CA CYS A 373 -4.19 29.44 -30.49
C CYS A 373 -3.68 28.35 -29.55
N LEU A 374 -3.91 28.51 -28.23
CA LEU A 374 -3.55 27.49 -27.24
C LEU A 374 -4.31 26.18 -27.45
N GLN A 375 -5.59 26.25 -27.86
CA GLN A 375 -6.40 25.08 -28.17
C GLN A 375 -5.87 24.34 -29.41
N ASP A 376 -5.51 25.08 -30.47
CA ASP A 376 -4.92 24.49 -31.68
C ASP A 376 -3.54 23.88 -31.41
N HIS A 377 -2.72 24.50 -30.56
CA HIS A 377 -1.44 23.94 -30.14
C HIS A 377 -1.61 22.69 -29.28
N ALA A 378 -2.58 22.68 -28.37
CA ALA A 378 -2.90 21.49 -27.57
C ALA A 378 -3.34 20.31 -28.45
N VAL A 379 -4.22 20.57 -29.43
CA VAL A 379 -4.68 19.55 -30.41
C VAL A 379 -3.55 19.09 -31.32
N SER A 380 -2.70 20.01 -31.78
CA SER A 380 -1.51 19.69 -32.57
C SER A 380 -0.50 18.86 -31.78
N PHE A 381 -0.28 19.18 -30.51
CA PHE A 381 0.59 18.43 -29.61
C PHE A 381 0.04 17.03 -29.35
N THR A 382 -1.25 16.86 -29.06
CA THR A 382 -1.85 15.51 -28.93
C THR A 382 -1.77 14.72 -30.23
N ASN A 383 -2.02 15.34 -31.38
CA ASN A 383 -1.92 14.67 -32.67
C ASN A 383 -0.47 14.27 -33.01
N SER A 384 0.50 15.13 -32.69
CA SER A 384 1.93 14.87 -32.85
C SER A 384 2.42 13.76 -31.93
N THR A 385 1.98 13.79 -30.67
CA THR A 385 2.30 12.75 -29.68
C THR A 385 1.65 11.43 -30.05
N TRP A 386 0.42 11.46 -30.58
CA TRP A 386 -0.28 10.28 -31.11
C TRP A 386 0.45 9.69 -32.33
N LYS A 387 0.92 10.52 -33.26
CA LYS A 387 1.75 10.07 -34.39
C LYS A 387 3.09 9.48 -33.92
N LEU A 388 3.75 10.09 -32.93
CA LEU A 388 5.01 9.58 -32.38
C LEU A 388 4.80 8.24 -31.68
N LEU A 389 3.71 8.08 -30.93
CA LEU A 389 3.27 6.82 -30.32
C LEU A 389 2.97 5.77 -31.39
N GLN A 390 2.28 6.15 -32.47
CA GLN A 390 1.97 5.25 -33.58
C GLN A 390 3.23 4.79 -34.31
N GLN A 391 4.18 5.70 -34.53
CA GLN A 391 5.48 5.40 -35.16
C GLN A 391 6.35 4.52 -34.26
N THR A 392 6.47 4.81 -32.97
CA THR A 392 7.21 3.95 -32.02
C THR A 392 6.54 2.60 -31.82
N THR A 393 5.21 2.53 -31.83
CA THR A 393 4.50 1.25 -31.80
C THR A 393 4.80 0.48 -33.09
N SER A 394 4.74 1.11 -34.26
CA SER A 394 5.05 0.46 -35.53
C SER A 394 6.50 -0.04 -35.62
N SER A 395 7.46 0.69 -35.07
CA SER A 395 8.87 0.29 -35.04
C SER A 395 9.13 -0.86 -34.05
N ILE A 396 8.46 -0.88 -32.91
CA ILE A 396 8.49 -2.01 -31.97
C ILE A 396 7.84 -3.25 -32.59
N THR A 397 6.76 -3.07 -33.35
CA THR A 397 6.06 -4.19 -34.02
C THR A 397 6.92 -4.81 -35.12
N THR A 398 7.59 -3.98 -35.92
CA THR A 398 8.53 -4.44 -36.96
C THR A 398 9.78 -5.09 -36.35
N TRP A 399 10.31 -4.53 -35.26
CA TRP A 399 11.41 -5.15 -34.49
C TRP A 399 11.02 -6.52 -33.92
N ALA A 400 9.81 -6.63 -33.36
CA ALA A 400 9.28 -7.90 -32.85
C ALA A 400 9.05 -8.94 -33.97
N GLN A 401 8.63 -8.52 -35.16
CA GLN A 401 8.50 -9.40 -36.33
C GLN A 401 9.85 -9.91 -36.83
N GLN A 402 10.88 -9.05 -36.85
CA GLN A 402 12.26 -9.45 -37.21
C GLN A 402 12.86 -10.47 -36.23
N LEU A 403 12.47 -10.42 -34.94
CA LEU A 403 12.86 -11.41 -33.92
C LEU A 403 12.13 -12.75 -34.04
N LEU A 404 10.96 -12.77 -34.68
CA LEU A 404 10.09 -13.95 -34.79
C LEU A 404 10.23 -14.70 -36.13
N THR A 405 10.85 -14.09 -37.14
CA THR A 405 11.21 -14.76 -38.39
C THR A 405 12.66 -15.27 -38.32
N PRO A 406 12.91 -16.58 -38.27
CA PRO A 406 14.27 -17.11 -38.41
C PRO A 406 14.75 -16.93 -39.85
N ALA A 407 16.05 -16.67 -40.03
CA ALA A 407 16.73 -16.73 -41.32
C ALA A 407 16.75 -18.15 -41.88
#